data_AF-A0A7W1VSJ4-F1
#
_entry.id   AF-A0A7W1VSJ4-F1
#
_cell.length_a   1.000
_cell.length_b   1.000
_cell.length_c   1.000
_cell.angle_alpha   90.00
_cell.angle_beta   90.00
_cell.angle_gamma   90.00
#
_symmetry.space_group_name_H-M   'P 1'
#
loop_
_entity.id
_entity.type
_entity.pdbx_description
1 polymer ?
#
loop_
_entity_poly.entity_id
_entity_poly.type
_entity_poly.pdbx_seq_one_letter_code
_entity_poly.pdbx_strand_id
1 'polypeptide(L)'
;MSAIDTSKHLRIGVLLQVPIYQLLEDNNSLGHRNPQDGHQIPQHLSLPTVPRGALVIGGGSGEHPAIALYDPGHCVARYLEFCMRFDPSKMEDDLKRACANMQGDLQTIEYCSWGNQDHLAFRERCSGLYRPHQEELSFEGWLLMALGEFLFHVIPTYSLQIQRWHERYRAEAPCWFNAVSIPYDSYGGNGRNRLKIVDTEPCAAPNGGPAMQLGNSGVTEGPPSVS
;
A
#
# COMPACT_ATOMS: atom_id res chain seq x y z
N MET A 1 8.68 -21.92 5.19
CA MET A 1 8.52 -20.45 5.28
C MET A 1 8.40 -19.93 3.86
N SER A 2 7.61 -18.89 3.66
CA SER A 2 7.30 -18.31 2.36
C SER A 2 8.13 -17.07 2.07
N ALA A 3 8.13 -16.63 0.80
CA ALA A 3 8.90 -15.48 0.33
C ALA A 3 8.48 -14.14 0.96
N ILE A 4 7.22 -14.02 1.44
CA ILE A 4 6.77 -12.83 2.17
C ILE A 4 7.22 -12.86 3.65
N ASP A 5 7.39 -14.05 4.26
CA ASP A 5 7.77 -14.23 5.67
C ASP A 5 9.20 -13.76 5.98
N THR A 6 10.07 -13.65 4.98
CA THR A 6 11.45 -13.14 5.10
C THR A 6 11.51 -11.64 5.42
N SER A 7 10.40 -10.92 5.24
CA SER A 7 10.29 -9.47 5.41
C SER A 7 9.20 -9.10 6.41
N LYS A 8 9.35 -7.96 7.10
CA LYS A 8 8.24 -7.36 7.86
C LYS A 8 7.18 -6.86 6.89
N HIS A 9 5.97 -7.39 7.05
CA HIS A 9 4.81 -7.08 6.24
C HIS A 9 3.56 -6.99 7.12
N LEU A 10 2.54 -6.26 6.66
CA LEU A 10 1.21 -6.21 7.28
C LEU A 10 0.19 -6.76 6.29
N ARG A 11 -0.63 -7.75 6.68
CA ARG A 11 -1.76 -8.19 5.84
C ARG A 11 -2.88 -7.16 5.94
N ILE A 12 -3.25 -6.57 4.80
CA ILE A 12 -4.24 -5.49 4.73
C ILE A 12 -5.55 -5.90 4.04
N GLY A 13 -5.50 -6.87 3.12
CA GLY A 13 -6.63 -7.23 2.26
C GLY A 13 -6.59 -8.67 1.78
N VAL A 14 -7.62 -9.07 1.03
CA VAL A 14 -7.71 -10.36 0.33
C VAL A 14 -8.41 -10.16 -1.02
N LEU A 15 -7.74 -10.52 -2.11
CA LEU A 15 -8.30 -10.59 -3.46
C LEU A 15 -8.54 -12.06 -3.81
N LEU A 16 -9.81 -12.49 -3.84
CA LEU A 16 -10.20 -13.87 -4.23
C LEU A 16 -9.36 -14.97 -3.54
N GLN A 17 -9.36 -14.92 -2.20
CA GLN A 17 -8.57 -15.79 -1.29
C GLN A 17 -7.04 -15.57 -1.33
N VAL A 18 -6.51 -14.80 -2.28
CA VAL A 18 -5.07 -14.42 -2.30
C VAL A 18 -4.87 -13.24 -1.34
N PRO A 19 -3.99 -13.35 -0.32
CA PRO A 19 -3.77 -12.27 0.64
C PRO A 19 -3.05 -11.07 -0.02
N ILE A 20 -3.37 -9.87 0.46
CA ILE A 20 -2.68 -8.62 0.10
C ILE A 20 -1.94 -8.09 1.31
N TYR A 21 -0.69 -7.72 1.11
CA TYR A 21 0.23 -7.23 2.13
C TYR A 21 0.75 -5.82 1.78
N GLN A 22 1.04 -5.04 2.80
CA GLN A 22 1.91 -3.86 2.75
C GLN A 22 3.30 -4.26 3.23
N LEU A 23 4.35 -3.93 2.48
CA LEU A 23 5.73 -4.09 2.96
C LEU A 23 6.10 -2.99 3.97
N LEU A 24 6.67 -3.38 5.10
CA LEU A 24 7.13 -2.47 6.17
C LEU A 24 8.65 -2.22 6.10
N GLU A 25 9.35 -2.96 5.24
CA GLU A 25 10.76 -2.82 4.89
C GLU A 25 10.98 -3.34 3.47
N ASP A 26 12.14 -3.04 2.88
CA ASP A 26 12.49 -3.47 1.53
C ASP A 26 12.64 -5.01 1.47
N ASN A 27 12.21 -5.62 0.37
CA ASN A 27 12.26 -7.07 0.15
C ASN A 27 12.88 -7.41 -1.22
N ASN A 28 13.95 -8.22 -1.22
CA ASN A 28 14.68 -8.69 -2.39
C ASN A 28 14.47 -10.18 -2.71
N SER A 29 13.45 -10.80 -2.09
CA SER A 29 13.24 -12.25 -2.03
C SER A 29 11.84 -12.70 -2.47
N LEU A 30 10.99 -11.77 -2.93
CA LEU A 30 9.67 -12.10 -3.48
C LEU A 30 9.80 -12.94 -4.75
N GLY A 31 8.91 -13.93 -4.89
CA GLY A 31 8.91 -14.87 -6.01
C GLY A 31 9.70 -16.17 -5.77
N HIS A 32 10.47 -16.32 -4.69
CA HIS A 32 11.10 -17.60 -4.36
C HIS A 32 10.06 -18.72 -4.14
N ARG A 33 9.95 -19.64 -5.11
CA ARG A 33 9.36 -20.97 -4.89
C ARG A 33 10.26 -21.79 -3.97
N ASN A 34 9.71 -22.77 -3.26
CA ASN A 34 10.45 -23.55 -2.28
C ASN A 34 11.56 -24.35 -2.99
N PRO A 35 12.83 -24.33 -2.54
CA PRO A 35 13.90 -25.12 -3.17
C PRO A 35 13.63 -26.64 -3.24
N GLN A 36 12.69 -27.14 -2.41
CA GLN A 36 12.22 -28.52 -2.46
C GLN A 36 11.37 -28.86 -3.70
N ASP A 37 10.83 -27.85 -4.39
CA ASP A 37 10.06 -28.01 -5.64
C ASP A 37 10.97 -28.18 -6.88
N GLY A 38 12.28 -28.37 -6.70
CA GLY A 38 13.27 -28.54 -7.78
C GLY A 38 13.62 -27.26 -8.55
N HIS A 39 12.89 -26.17 -8.34
CA HIS A 39 13.10 -24.87 -8.98
C HIS A 39 14.10 -24.00 -8.22
N GLN A 40 15.39 -24.31 -8.33
CA GLN A 40 16.45 -23.40 -7.85
C GLN A 40 16.55 -22.17 -8.76
N ILE A 41 16.58 -20.97 -8.16
CA ILE A 41 16.89 -19.74 -8.90
C ILE A 41 18.39 -19.72 -9.21
N PRO A 42 18.82 -19.40 -10.45
CA PRO A 42 20.23 -19.17 -10.76
C PRO A 42 20.82 -18.08 -9.87
N GLN A 43 21.95 -18.37 -9.22
CA GLN A 43 22.63 -17.49 -8.24
C GLN A 43 23.12 -16.14 -8.81
N HIS A 44 22.84 -15.85 -10.08
CA HIS A 44 23.30 -14.68 -10.84
C HIS A 44 22.17 -13.69 -11.17
N LEU A 45 20.91 -14.04 -10.86
CA LEU A 45 19.78 -13.13 -11.02
C LEU A 45 19.62 -12.26 -9.77
N SER A 46 20.17 -11.05 -9.81
CA SER A 46 19.81 -9.98 -8.89
C SER A 46 18.34 -9.61 -9.12
N LEU A 47 17.45 -10.06 -8.23
CA LEU A 47 16.05 -9.65 -8.25
C LEU A 47 15.95 -8.15 -7.92
N PRO A 48 15.03 -7.40 -8.56
CA PRO A 48 14.77 -6.02 -8.18
C PRO A 48 14.31 -5.96 -6.72
N THR A 49 14.79 -4.96 -5.99
CA THR A 49 14.38 -4.76 -4.60
C THR A 49 13.01 -4.10 -4.59
N VAL A 50 12.01 -4.78 -4.03
CA VAL A 50 10.67 -4.24 -3.84
C VAL A 50 10.70 -3.35 -2.59
N PRO A 51 10.38 -2.05 -2.70
CA PRO A 51 10.60 -1.10 -1.63
C PRO A 51 9.55 -1.21 -0.52
N ARG A 52 9.92 -0.74 0.67
CA ARG A 52 8.99 -0.44 1.76
C ARG A 52 7.83 0.41 1.26
N GLY A 53 6.62 0.04 1.66
CA GLY A 53 5.40 0.73 1.25
C GLY A 53 4.87 0.29 -0.12
N ALA A 54 5.49 -0.68 -0.78
CA ALA A 54 4.86 -1.41 -1.88
C ALA A 54 3.70 -2.30 -1.37
N LEU A 55 2.76 -2.60 -2.27
CA LEU A 55 1.78 -3.66 -2.07
C LEU A 55 2.28 -4.97 -2.64
N VAL A 56 1.90 -6.09 -2.00
CA VAL A 56 2.19 -7.43 -2.49
C VAL A 56 0.92 -8.29 -2.44
N ILE A 57 0.53 -8.87 -3.57
CA ILE A 57 -0.54 -9.87 -3.66
C ILE A 57 0.13 -11.24 -3.71
N GLY A 58 -0.26 -12.16 -2.82
CA GLY A 58 0.34 -13.50 -2.75
C GLY A 58 1.73 -13.50 -2.10
N GLY A 59 2.64 -14.35 -2.58
CA GLY A 59 3.97 -14.55 -1.98
C GLY A 59 3.99 -15.40 -0.70
N GLY A 60 2.82 -15.85 -0.24
CA GLY A 60 2.63 -16.79 0.86
C GLY A 60 2.67 -18.26 0.41
N SER A 61 2.99 -19.15 1.36
CA SER A 61 2.96 -20.64 1.33
C SER A 61 3.61 -21.40 0.16
N GLY A 62 4.05 -20.76 -0.93
CA GLY A 62 4.47 -21.41 -2.17
C GLY A 62 3.30 -21.77 -3.10
N GLU A 63 2.05 -21.61 -2.65
CA GLU A 63 0.85 -21.87 -3.45
C GLU A 63 0.61 -20.76 -4.49
N HIS A 64 1.02 -19.53 -4.20
CA HIS A 64 0.78 -18.35 -5.04
C HIS A 64 2.05 -17.50 -5.22
N PRO A 65 2.62 -17.44 -6.45
CA PRO A 65 3.61 -16.44 -6.84
C PRO A 65 3.16 -15.00 -6.50
N ALA A 66 4.12 -14.09 -6.30
CA ALA A 66 3.83 -12.75 -5.80
C ALA A 66 3.60 -11.76 -6.94
N ILE A 67 2.65 -10.84 -6.78
CA ILE A 67 2.56 -9.62 -7.58
C ILE A 67 2.99 -8.46 -6.70
N ALA A 68 4.03 -7.73 -7.07
CA ALA A 68 4.45 -6.50 -6.39
C ALA A 68 3.88 -5.28 -7.09
N LEU A 69 3.42 -4.28 -6.33
CA LEU A 69 3.04 -2.97 -6.84
C LEU A 69 3.84 -1.87 -6.16
N TYR A 70 4.69 -1.20 -6.95
CA TYR A 70 5.70 -0.26 -6.47
C TYR A 70 5.13 1.08 -6.01
N ASP A 71 4.03 1.52 -6.63
CA ASP A 71 3.37 2.79 -6.32
C ASP A 71 1.86 2.58 -6.03
N PRO A 72 1.47 2.46 -4.75
CA PRO A 72 0.06 2.41 -4.36
C PRO A 72 -0.68 3.73 -4.59
N GLY A 73 0.03 4.86 -4.65
CA GLY A 73 -0.54 6.15 -5.03
C GLY A 73 -0.96 6.16 -6.49
N HIS A 74 -0.15 5.59 -7.39
CA HIS A 74 -0.50 5.38 -8.80
C HIS A 74 -1.81 4.59 -8.94
N CYS A 75 -2.01 3.52 -8.15
CA CYS A 75 -3.26 2.73 -8.18
C CYS A 75 -4.48 3.62 -7.89
N VAL A 76 -4.40 4.47 -6.85
CA VAL A 76 -5.47 5.40 -6.47
C VAL A 76 -5.66 6.50 -7.53
N ALA A 77 -4.58 7.03 -8.10
CA ALA A 77 -4.66 8.04 -9.15
C ALA A 77 -5.35 7.51 -10.42
N ARG A 78 -5.03 6.27 -10.83
CA ARG A 78 -5.71 5.57 -11.93
C ARG A 78 -7.20 5.41 -11.64
N TYR A 79 -7.56 4.96 -10.43
CA TYR A 79 -8.95 4.81 -10.02
C TYR A 79 -9.74 6.13 -10.08
N LEU A 80 -9.15 7.23 -9.60
CA LEU A 80 -9.79 8.55 -9.63
C LEU A 80 -9.90 9.13 -11.04
N GLU A 81 -8.88 8.97 -11.87
CA GLU A 81 -8.94 9.31 -13.30
C GLU A 81 -10.06 8.55 -14.01
N PHE A 82 -10.22 7.25 -13.72
CA PHE A 82 -11.30 6.42 -14.26
C PHE A 82 -12.69 6.90 -13.78
N CYS A 83 -12.84 7.30 -12.52
CA CYS A 83 -14.08 7.89 -12.00
C CYS A 83 -14.41 9.25 -12.64
N MET A 84 -13.40 10.09 -12.89
CA MET A 84 -13.56 11.46 -13.38
C MET A 84 -13.44 11.61 -14.90
N ARG A 85 -13.29 10.51 -15.66
CA ARG A 85 -13.07 10.51 -17.11
C ARG A 85 -14.08 11.32 -17.94
N PHE A 86 -15.30 11.46 -17.46
CA PHE A 86 -16.37 12.22 -18.11
C PHE A 86 -16.43 13.70 -17.70
N ASP A 87 -15.69 14.09 -16.66
CA ASP A 87 -15.53 15.48 -16.22
C ASP A 87 -14.13 15.71 -15.62
N PRO A 88 -13.06 15.76 -16.47
CA PRO A 88 -11.69 15.95 -16.01
C PRO A 88 -11.42 17.34 -15.39
N SER A 89 -12.40 18.25 -15.41
CA SER A 89 -12.30 19.57 -14.78
C SER A 89 -12.20 19.49 -13.25
N LYS A 90 -12.73 18.41 -12.67
CA LYS A 90 -12.67 18.09 -11.23
C LYS A 90 -11.30 17.70 -10.71
N MET A 91 -10.42 17.17 -11.57
CA MET A 91 -9.10 16.72 -11.18
C MET A 91 -8.19 17.92 -10.88
N GLU A 92 -7.62 17.99 -9.68
CA GLU A 92 -6.60 19.00 -9.34
C GLU A 92 -5.22 18.68 -9.94
N ASP A 93 -4.33 19.66 -9.93
CA ASP A 93 -3.02 19.56 -10.61
C ASP A 93 -2.08 18.51 -9.99
N ASP A 94 -2.26 18.13 -8.73
CA ASP A 94 -1.51 17.04 -8.10
C ASP A 94 -1.96 15.67 -8.61
N LEU A 95 -3.27 15.43 -8.73
CA LEU A 95 -3.84 14.23 -9.34
C LEU A 95 -3.51 14.17 -10.83
N LYS A 96 -3.67 15.27 -11.57
CA LYS A 96 -3.25 15.37 -12.99
C LYS A 96 -1.76 15.06 -13.19
N ARG A 97 -0.87 15.51 -12.29
CA ARG A 97 0.55 15.16 -12.34
C ARG A 97 0.81 13.70 -11.99
N ALA A 98 0.10 13.14 -11.02
CA ALA A 98 0.16 11.71 -10.74
C ALA A 98 -0.23 10.89 -11.98
N CYS A 99 -1.30 11.30 -12.69
CA CYS A 99 -1.74 10.71 -13.96
C CYS A 99 -0.75 10.92 -15.12
N ALA A 100 -0.17 12.11 -15.26
CA ALA A 100 0.77 12.42 -16.34
C ALA A 100 2.13 11.72 -16.18
N ASN A 101 2.55 11.40 -14.95
CA ASN A 101 3.80 10.68 -14.66
C ASN A 101 3.70 9.16 -14.93
N MET A 102 2.53 8.67 -15.34
CA MET A 102 2.28 7.26 -15.62
C MET A 102 2.87 6.87 -16.98
N GLN A 103 4.08 6.31 -17.01
CA GLN A 103 4.66 5.72 -18.22
C GLN A 103 4.03 4.36 -18.61
N GLY A 104 2.77 4.13 -18.22
CA GLY A 104 1.97 2.92 -18.49
C GLY A 104 1.76 2.02 -17.27
N ASP A 105 0.59 1.37 -17.22
CA ASP A 105 0.13 0.48 -16.14
C ASP A 105 1.15 -0.63 -15.79
N LEU A 106 1.94 -1.07 -16.78
CA LEU A 106 2.94 -2.14 -16.66
C LEU A 106 4.23 -1.75 -15.92
N GLN A 107 4.48 -0.45 -15.67
CA GLN A 107 5.63 -0.06 -14.83
C GLN A 107 5.31 -0.14 -13.33
N THR A 108 4.03 -0.18 -12.97
CA THR A 108 3.57 -0.21 -11.57
C THR A 108 3.48 -1.64 -11.03
N ILE A 109 3.27 -2.64 -11.90
CA ILE A 109 3.04 -4.05 -11.54
C ILE A 109 4.26 -4.90 -11.95
N GLU A 110 4.82 -5.67 -11.01
CA GLU A 110 5.74 -6.77 -11.30
C GLU A 110 5.18 -8.12 -10.89
N TYR A 111 5.26 -9.09 -11.81
CA TYR A 111 4.88 -10.48 -11.60
C TYR A 111 6.11 -11.31 -11.17
N CYS A 112 6.43 -11.29 -9.88
CA CYS A 112 7.65 -11.88 -9.33
C CYS A 112 7.66 -13.42 -9.47
N SER A 113 8.47 -13.94 -10.40
CA SER A 113 8.65 -15.37 -10.70
C SER A 113 7.39 -16.11 -11.18
N TRP A 114 6.58 -15.43 -12.00
CA TRP A 114 5.44 -16.03 -12.69
C TRP A 114 5.87 -16.71 -13.99
N GLY A 115 5.33 -17.91 -14.25
CA GLY A 115 5.29 -18.52 -15.57
C GLY A 115 3.92 -18.34 -16.22
N ASN A 116 3.82 -18.66 -17.52
CA ASN A 116 2.59 -18.50 -18.31
C ASN A 116 1.35 -19.14 -17.66
N GLN A 117 1.51 -20.28 -16.97
CA GLN A 117 0.40 -20.95 -16.28
C GLN A 117 -0.08 -20.19 -15.04
N ASP A 118 0.79 -19.47 -14.33
CA ASP A 118 0.39 -18.65 -13.19
C ASP A 118 -0.46 -17.45 -13.66
N HIS A 119 -0.06 -16.80 -14.76
CA HIS A 119 -0.83 -15.73 -15.41
C HIS A 119 -2.23 -16.21 -15.83
N LEU A 120 -2.31 -17.37 -16.49
CA LEU A 120 -3.59 -17.95 -16.91
C LEU A 120 -4.46 -18.32 -15.70
N ALA A 121 -3.92 -19.02 -14.70
CA ALA A 121 -4.66 -19.45 -13.52
C ALA A 121 -5.18 -18.28 -12.67
N PHE A 122 -4.39 -17.21 -12.52
CA PHE A 122 -4.81 -16.01 -11.79
C PHE A 122 -5.85 -15.20 -12.56
N ARG A 123 -5.68 -15.03 -13.87
CA ARG A 123 -6.67 -14.34 -14.71
C ARG A 123 -8.00 -15.10 -14.76
N GLU A 124 -7.96 -16.43 -14.82
CA GLU A 124 -9.16 -17.27 -14.76
C GLU A 124 -9.85 -17.17 -13.39
N ARG A 125 -9.08 -17.22 -12.28
CA ARG A 125 -9.60 -16.96 -10.92
C ARG A 125 -10.32 -15.61 -10.85
N CYS A 126 -9.71 -14.57 -11.42
CA CYS A 126 -10.26 -13.21 -11.43
C CYS A 126 -11.39 -12.98 -12.45
N SER A 127 -11.66 -13.93 -13.34
CA SER A 127 -12.55 -13.74 -14.50
C SER A 127 -13.96 -13.27 -14.12
N GLY A 128 -14.52 -13.76 -13.01
CA GLY A 128 -15.84 -13.36 -12.51
C GLY A 128 -15.94 -11.88 -12.13
N LEU A 129 -14.87 -11.29 -11.58
CA LEU A 129 -14.80 -9.88 -11.21
C LEU A 129 -14.30 -8.98 -12.35
N TYR A 130 -13.47 -9.50 -13.25
CA TYR A 130 -12.91 -8.74 -14.37
C TYR A 130 -13.88 -8.65 -15.57
N ARG A 131 -14.66 -9.71 -15.86
CA ARG A 131 -15.55 -9.79 -17.04
C ARG A 131 -16.47 -8.57 -17.25
N PRO A 132 -17.07 -7.94 -16.21
CA PRO A 132 -17.87 -6.72 -16.38
C PRO A 132 -17.10 -5.49 -16.89
N HIS A 133 -15.77 -5.50 -16.81
CA HIS A 133 -14.90 -4.36 -17.15
C HIS A 133 -14.00 -4.62 -18.38
N GLN A 134 -14.04 -5.82 -18.95
CA GLN A 134 -13.11 -6.27 -20.00
C GLN A 134 -13.19 -5.47 -21.31
N GLU A 135 -14.30 -4.76 -21.55
CA GLU A 135 -14.50 -3.91 -22.73
C GLU A 135 -13.84 -2.54 -22.57
N GLU A 136 -13.64 -2.08 -21.33
CA GLU A 136 -13.05 -0.77 -21.02
C GLU A 136 -11.61 -0.85 -20.52
N LEU A 137 -11.21 -1.98 -19.92
CA LEU A 137 -9.93 -2.15 -19.21
C LEU A 137 -9.18 -3.42 -19.63
N SER A 138 -7.86 -3.30 -19.74
CA SER A 138 -6.95 -4.46 -19.68
C SER A 138 -7.06 -5.16 -18.31
N PHE A 139 -6.52 -6.37 -18.20
CA PHE A 139 -6.53 -7.10 -16.93
C PHE A 139 -5.72 -6.37 -15.85
N GLU A 140 -4.53 -5.88 -16.23
CA GLU A 140 -3.64 -5.09 -15.40
C GLU A 140 -4.27 -3.75 -15.03
N GLY A 141 -4.95 -3.09 -15.97
CA GLY A 141 -5.71 -1.86 -15.72
C GLY A 141 -6.80 -2.08 -14.69
N TRP A 142 -7.65 -3.10 -14.87
CA TRP A 142 -8.66 -3.50 -13.87
C TRP A 142 -8.05 -3.79 -12.50
N LEU A 143 -6.91 -4.50 -12.45
CA LEU A 143 -6.24 -4.82 -11.20
C LEU A 143 -5.75 -3.56 -10.46
N LEU A 144 -5.18 -2.58 -11.19
CA LEU A 144 -4.81 -1.27 -10.63
C LEU A 144 -6.03 -0.51 -10.10
N MET A 145 -7.14 -0.46 -10.86
CA MET A 145 -8.36 0.24 -10.43
C MET A 145 -8.96 -0.40 -9.17
N ALA A 146 -9.01 -1.74 -9.12
CA ALA A 146 -9.57 -2.49 -8.01
C ALA A 146 -8.76 -2.32 -6.71
N LEU A 147 -7.43 -2.23 -6.81
CA LEU A 147 -6.55 -1.93 -5.68
C LEU A 147 -6.61 -0.44 -5.29
N GLY A 148 -6.70 0.45 -6.27
CA GLY A 148 -6.87 1.89 -6.07
C GLY A 148 -8.15 2.21 -5.30
N GLU A 149 -9.27 1.62 -5.70
CA GLU A 149 -10.56 1.74 -5.01
C GLU A 149 -10.47 1.25 -3.56
N PHE A 150 -9.85 0.09 -3.33
CA PHE A 150 -9.67 -0.47 -2.00
C PHE A 150 -8.84 0.44 -1.10
N LEU A 151 -7.69 0.92 -1.57
CA LEU A 151 -6.85 1.87 -0.84
C LEU A 151 -7.62 3.17 -0.56
N PHE A 152 -8.33 3.69 -1.55
CA PHE A 152 -9.04 4.95 -1.46
C PHE A 152 -10.20 4.92 -0.46
N HIS A 153 -11.03 3.89 -0.48
CA HIS A 153 -12.22 3.81 0.39
C HIS A 153 -11.97 3.13 1.73
N VAL A 154 -11.08 2.12 1.79
CA VAL A 154 -10.94 1.25 2.97
C VAL A 154 -9.70 1.60 3.80
N ILE A 155 -8.59 2.02 3.18
CA ILE A 155 -7.35 2.36 3.88
C ILE A 155 -6.79 3.71 3.38
N PRO A 156 -7.55 4.82 3.48
CA PRO A 156 -7.09 6.12 2.99
C PRO A 156 -5.83 6.60 3.69
N THR A 157 -5.58 6.15 4.93
CA THR A 157 -4.39 6.44 5.72
C THR A 157 -3.12 5.69 5.27
N TYR A 158 -3.18 4.91 4.18
CA TYR A 158 -2.01 4.19 3.64
C TYR A 158 -0.85 5.12 3.31
N SER A 159 -1.15 6.31 2.76
CA SER A 159 -0.19 7.40 2.59
C SER A 159 -0.89 8.76 2.72
N LEU A 160 -0.13 9.80 3.07
CA LEU A 160 -0.66 11.16 3.20
C LEU A 160 -1.26 11.70 1.88
N GLN A 161 -0.77 11.21 0.72
CA GLN A 161 -1.31 11.57 -0.58
C GLN A 161 -2.68 10.93 -0.81
N ILE A 162 -2.80 9.63 -0.55
CA ILE A 162 -4.07 8.89 -0.67
C ILE A 162 -5.11 9.47 0.29
N GLN A 163 -4.72 9.83 1.52
CA GLN A 163 -5.61 10.44 2.50
C GLN A 163 -6.16 11.78 1.99
N ARG A 164 -5.32 12.67 1.44
CA ARG A 164 -5.75 13.95 0.87
C ARG A 164 -6.71 13.76 -0.30
N TRP A 165 -6.44 12.80 -1.17
CA TRP A 165 -7.34 12.46 -2.26
C TRP A 165 -8.68 11.90 -1.76
N HIS A 166 -8.67 11.06 -0.72
CA HIS A 166 -9.91 10.59 -0.08
C HIS A 166 -10.73 11.76 0.46
N GLU A 167 -10.12 12.62 1.28
CA GLU A 167 -10.77 13.81 1.85
C GLU A 167 -11.36 14.72 0.77
N ARG A 168 -10.68 14.85 -0.38
CA ARG A 168 -11.10 15.68 -1.51
C ARG A 168 -12.20 15.07 -2.37
N TYR A 169 -12.08 13.80 -2.74
CA TYR A 169 -12.84 13.20 -3.85
C TYR A 169 -13.83 12.10 -3.44
N ARG A 170 -13.93 11.73 -2.15
CA ARG A 170 -14.80 10.62 -1.69
C ARG A 170 -16.28 10.74 -2.04
N ALA A 171 -16.78 11.96 -2.29
CA ALA A 171 -18.15 12.21 -2.72
C ALA A 171 -18.38 12.00 -4.23
N GLU A 172 -17.30 11.94 -5.01
CA GLU A 172 -17.31 11.88 -6.47
C GLU A 172 -16.81 10.52 -7.01
N ALA A 173 -16.10 9.74 -6.19
CA ALA A 173 -15.51 8.45 -6.54
C ALA A 173 -16.39 7.27 -6.05
N PRO A 174 -17.21 6.64 -6.90
CA PRO A 174 -18.08 5.52 -6.52
C PRO A 174 -17.31 4.19 -6.39
N CYS A 175 -17.79 3.33 -5.49
CA CYS A 175 -17.22 1.99 -5.26
C CYS A 175 -17.81 0.98 -6.26
N TRP A 176 -17.12 0.76 -7.38
CA TRP A 176 -17.51 -0.09 -8.51
C TRP A 176 -16.91 -1.50 -8.43
N PHE A 177 -15.61 -1.64 -8.15
CA PHE A 177 -14.88 -2.90 -8.36
C PHE A 177 -15.08 -3.91 -7.23
N ASN A 178 -15.12 -3.45 -5.97
CA ASN A 178 -15.38 -4.22 -4.74
C ASN A 178 -14.58 -5.56 -4.63
N ALA A 179 -13.40 -5.62 -5.26
CA ALA A 179 -12.70 -6.89 -5.48
C ALA A 179 -11.87 -7.36 -4.26
N VAL A 180 -11.52 -6.43 -3.37
CA VAL A 180 -10.69 -6.69 -2.19
C VAL A 180 -11.56 -6.67 -0.94
N SER A 181 -11.50 -7.75 -0.16
CA SER A 181 -12.14 -7.83 1.16
C SER A 181 -11.14 -7.60 2.30
N ILE A 182 -11.64 -7.07 3.42
CA ILE A 182 -10.87 -6.97 4.66
C ILE A 182 -10.72 -8.39 5.25
N PRO A 183 -9.52 -8.81 5.69
CA PRO A 183 -9.34 -10.10 6.35
C PRO A 183 -10.06 -10.12 7.71
N TYR A 184 -11.07 -10.99 7.84
CA TYR A 184 -11.76 -11.24 9.11
C TYR A 184 -10.90 -12.06 10.09
N ASP A 185 -9.96 -12.86 9.57
CA ASP A 185 -9.15 -13.80 10.34
C ASP A 185 -7.91 -13.14 10.94
N SER A 186 -7.52 -13.58 12.15
CA SER A 186 -6.27 -13.17 12.79
C SER A 186 -5.05 -13.82 12.13
N TYR A 187 -4.53 -13.21 11.07
CA TYR A 187 -3.25 -13.60 10.49
C TYR A 187 -2.09 -13.18 11.42
N GLY A 188 -1.37 -14.17 11.97
CA GLY A 188 -0.26 -13.98 12.91
C GLY A 188 1.13 -13.90 12.26
N GLY A 189 1.25 -13.23 11.12
CA GLY A 189 2.54 -13.07 10.42
C GLY A 189 3.56 -12.22 11.19
N ASN A 190 4.76 -12.09 10.62
CA ASN A 190 5.90 -11.42 11.28
C ASN A 190 5.66 -9.93 11.59
N GLY A 191 4.72 -9.28 10.90
CA GLY A 191 4.09 -8.04 11.38
C GLY A 191 2.95 -8.34 12.35
N ARG A 192 3.24 -8.36 13.66
CA ARG A 192 2.24 -8.49 14.74
C ARG A 192 1.29 -7.28 14.80
N ASN A 193 0.33 -7.18 13.90
CA ASN A 193 -0.81 -6.27 14.03
C ASN A 193 -2.05 -6.81 13.30
N ARG A 194 -3.13 -6.96 14.07
CA ARG A 194 -4.50 -6.92 13.51
C ARG A 194 -4.70 -5.52 12.92
N LEU A 195 -5.51 -5.39 11.87
CA LEU A 195 -6.02 -4.08 11.45
C LEU A 195 -6.80 -3.47 12.63
N LYS A 196 -6.13 -2.64 13.45
CA LYS A 196 -6.82 -1.57 14.16
C LYS A 196 -7.15 -0.56 13.09
N ILE A 197 -8.38 -0.64 12.58
CA ILE A 197 -9.06 0.54 12.05
C ILE A 197 -9.20 1.45 13.26
N VAL A 198 -8.20 2.32 13.45
CA VAL A 198 -8.28 3.38 14.44
C VAL A 198 -9.16 4.42 13.78
N ASP A 199 -10.36 4.62 14.32
CA ASP A 199 -11.06 5.88 14.14
C ASP A 199 -10.18 6.96 14.79
N THR A 200 -9.20 7.46 14.04
CA THR A 200 -8.29 8.48 14.54
C THR A 200 -9.09 9.75 14.73
N GLU A 201 -9.41 10.04 16.00
CA GLU A 201 -9.61 11.41 16.43
C GLU A 201 -8.50 12.30 15.84
N PRO A 202 -8.83 13.50 15.36
CA PRO A 202 -7.88 14.33 14.62
C PRO A 202 -6.63 14.56 15.46
N CYS A 203 -5.45 14.28 14.87
CA CYS A 203 -4.16 14.42 15.53
C CYS A 203 -4.08 15.75 16.30
N ALA A 204 -4.08 15.66 17.63
CA ALA A 204 -3.82 16.81 18.47
C ALA A 204 -2.48 17.43 18.05
N ALA A 205 -2.47 18.76 17.89
CA ALA A 205 -1.29 19.49 17.47
C ALA A 205 -0.09 19.15 18.40
N PRO A 206 1.15 19.10 17.87
CA PRO A 206 2.32 18.80 18.69
C PRO A 206 2.40 19.81 19.83
N ASN A 207 2.29 19.31 21.06
CA ASN A 207 2.32 20.14 22.27
C ASN A 207 3.56 21.03 22.25
N GLY A 208 3.34 22.33 22.46
CA GLY A 208 4.41 23.31 22.58
C GLY A 208 5.41 22.88 23.66
N GLY A 209 6.70 23.15 23.39
CA GLY A 209 7.79 22.79 24.30
C GLY A 209 7.66 23.42 25.69
N PRO A 210 8.47 22.96 26.66
CA PRO A 210 8.34 23.33 28.06
C PRO A 210 8.46 24.85 28.26
N ALA A 211 7.53 25.40 29.05
CA ALA A 211 7.54 26.80 29.42
C ALA A 211 8.82 27.17 30.20
N MET A 212 9.42 28.31 29.86
CA MET A 212 10.46 28.93 30.67
C MET A 212 9.95 29.17 32.10
N GLN A 213 10.60 28.57 33.09
CA GLN A 213 10.49 29.06 34.47
C GLN A 213 11.27 30.38 34.56
N LEU A 214 10.56 31.51 34.73
CA LEU A 214 11.19 32.72 35.24
C LEU A 214 11.61 32.48 36.69
N GLY A 215 12.85 32.83 37.01
CA GLY A 215 13.45 32.56 38.32
C GLY A 215 12.92 33.50 39.41
N ASN A 216 12.65 32.92 40.58
CA ASN A 216 12.59 33.65 41.85
C ASN A 216 13.85 33.33 42.64
N SER A 217 14.79 34.27 42.67
CA SER A 217 15.99 34.21 43.52
C SER A 217 15.90 35.27 44.61
N GLY A 218 15.54 34.85 45.82
CA GLY A 218 15.61 35.70 47.00
C GLY A 218 16.81 35.32 47.88
N VAL A 219 17.61 36.33 48.26
CA VAL A 219 18.04 36.64 49.65
C VAL A 219 18.60 35.44 50.46
N THR A 220 19.85 35.38 50.94
CA THR A 220 20.81 36.41 51.44
C THR A 220 22.18 35.77 51.65
N GLU A 221 23.28 36.54 51.55
CA GLU A 221 24.46 36.39 52.43
C GLU A 221 25.36 37.64 52.38
N GLY A 222 26.07 37.93 53.46
CA GLY A 222 27.08 38.99 53.63
C GLY A 222 27.68 38.87 55.05
N PRO A 223 28.45 39.83 55.58
CA PRO A 223 29.25 40.90 54.99
C PRO A 223 30.78 40.55 55.11
N PRO A 224 31.80 41.46 55.16
CA PRO A 224 31.96 42.57 56.12
C PRO A 224 32.54 43.90 55.55
N SER A 225 32.69 44.89 56.43
CA SER A 225 33.41 46.17 56.32
C SER A 225 34.88 45.99 55.86
N VAL A 226 35.71 47.00 55.54
CA VAL A 226 35.82 48.43 55.91
C VAL A 226 36.47 49.19 54.73
N SER A 227 36.50 50.52 54.66
CA SER A 227 36.18 51.53 55.69
C SER A 227 34.97 52.38 55.33
#